data_AF-A0A4Q9N7Y6-F1
#
_entry.id   AF-A0A4Q9N7Y6-F1
#
_cell.length_a   1.000
_cell.length_b   1.000
_cell.length_c   1.000
_cell.angle_alpha   90.00
_cell.angle_beta   90.00
_cell.angle_gamma   90.00
#
_symmetry.space_group_name_H-M   'P 1'
#
loop_
_entity.id
_entity.type
_entity.pdbx_description
1 polymer ?
#
loop_
_entity_poly.entity_id
_entity_poly.type
_entity_poly.pdbx_seq_one_letter_code
_entity_poly.pdbx_strand_id
1 'polypeptide(L)'
;MFSRSVVAALVAAPLIATAFAASCTRTYTVKEGDWCDTISAQHNVSTYQLAAVNPDIDDLCNNLAVGQNLCLGTEGEDCKSTHVVEANDSCEGLYGTYGINATVLYHNNPQLDAACENLYIGEVICVANSLVAPAPPSGTVTVAVPTSTKVATISSIVVPTSTEVATSIAITSVAHSTVTSSAPAATETDDDDDDDVPFCDEL
;
A
#
# COMPACT_ATOMS: atom_id res chain seq x y z
N MET A 1 -54.64 31.35 -36.36
CA MET A 1 -53.60 30.31 -36.56
C MET A 1 -52.95 30.07 -35.21
N PHE A 2 -53.40 29.05 -34.46
CA PHE A 2 -52.86 28.74 -33.14
C PHE A 2 -51.99 27.48 -33.26
N SER A 3 -50.68 27.66 -33.33
CA SER A 3 -49.70 26.58 -33.40
C SER A 3 -49.68 25.82 -32.07
N ARG A 4 -50.11 24.55 -32.11
CA ARG A 4 -50.00 23.61 -31.01
C ARG A 4 -48.60 23.00 -31.04
N SER A 5 -47.71 23.51 -30.20
CA SER A 5 -46.39 22.90 -29.98
C SER A 5 -46.57 21.58 -29.21
N VAL A 6 -46.18 20.48 -29.84
CA VAL A 6 -46.08 19.15 -29.19
C VAL A 6 -44.73 19.09 -28.49
N VAL A 7 -44.73 19.11 -27.16
CA VAL A 7 -43.53 18.87 -26.35
C VAL A 7 -43.30 17.36 -26.30
N ALA A 8 -42.29 16.87 -27.01
CA ALA A 8 -41.85 15.48 -26.93
C ALA A 8 -41.11 15.29 -25.60
N ALA A 9 -41.72 14.53 -24.68
CA ALA A 9 -41.10 14.14 -23.42
C ALA A 9 -40.07 13.02 -23.70
N LEU A 10 -38.78 13.34 -23.60
CA LEU A 10 -37.70 12.36 -23.53
C LEU A 10 -37.80 11.62 -22.19
N VAL A 11 -38.31 10.40 -22.23
CA VAL A 11 -38.36 9.51 -21.06
C VAL A 11 -36.95 8.97 -20.82
N ALA A 12 -36.22 9.59 -19.91
CA ALA A 12 -34.96 9.06 -19.41
C ALA A 12 -35.27 7.82 -18.54
N ALA A 13 -34.96 6.64 -19.04
CA ALA A 13 -35.06 5.41 -18.26
C ALA A 13 -33.87 5.34 -17.27
N PRO A 14 -34.10 5.11 -15.96
CA PRO A 14 -33.02 4.95 -15.01
C PRO A 14 -32.29 3.63 -15.26
N LEU A 15 -30.97 3.70 -15.47
CA LEU A 15 -30.07 2.54 -15.39
C LEU A 15 -30.01 2.11 -13.92
N ILE A 16 -30.80 1.10 -13.57
CA ILE A 16 -30.71 0.45 -12.26
C ILE A 16 -29.48 -0.47 -12.31
N ALA A 17 -28.34 0.02 -11.82
CA ALA A 17 -27.18 -0.83 -11.57
C ALA A 17 -27.50 -1.75 -10.40
N THR A 18 -27.81 -3.02 -10.70
CA THR A 18 -27.95 -4.06 -9.68
C THR A 18 -26.55 -4.44 -9.19
N ALA A 19 -26.14 -3.89 -8.04
CA ALA A 19 -24.98 -4.39 -7.32
C ALA A 19 -25.32 -5.80 -6.81
N PHE A 20 -24.67 -6.82 -7.37
CA PHE A 20 -24.71 -8.15 -6.78
C PHE A 20 -23.89 -8.08 -5.50
N ALA A 21 -24.53 -8.29 -4.35
CA ALA A 21 -23.79 -8.48 -3.10
C ALA A 21 -22.96 -9.75 -3.25
N ALA A 22 -21.63 -9.60 -3.31
CA ALA A 22 -20.73 -10.74 -3.41
C ALA A 22 -20.91 -11.65 -2.19
N SER A 23 -20.96 -12.97 -2.43
CA SER A 23 -21.23 -13.92 -1.35
C SER A 23 -20.01 -14.04 -0.43
N CYS A 24 -20.23 -14.00 0.89
CA CYS A 24 -19.15 -14.19 1.84
C CYS A 24 -18.63 -15.62 1.79
N THR A 25 -17.33 -15.80 1.61
CA THR A 25 -16.69 -17.13 1.46
C THR A 25 -15.97 -17.59 2.71
N ARG A 26 -15.48 -16.64 3.53
CA ARG A 26 -14.78 -16.91 4.79
C ARG A 26 -15.42 -16.09 5.89
N THR A 27 -15.71 -16.72 7.02
CA THR A 27 -16.33 -16.05 8.17
C THR A 27 -15.51 -16.24 9.44
N TYR A 28 -15.61 -15.28 10.35
CA TYR A 28 -15.00 -15.33 11.67
C TYR A 28 -15.98 -14.89 12.73
N THR A 29 -15.94 -15.51 13.91
CA THR A 29 -16.75 -15.10 15.05
C THR A 29 -15.86 -14.37 16.06
N VAL A 30 -16.19 -13.11 16.33
CA VAL A 30 -15.47 -12.24 17.26
C VAL A 30 -15.43 -12.86 18.66
N LYS A 31 -14.24 -12.86 19.25
CA LYS A 31 -13.95 -13.32 20.60
C LYS A 31 -13.62 -12.14 21.51
N GLU A 32 -13.61 -12.41 22.82
CA GLU A 32 -13.19 -11.43 23.81
C GLU A 32 -11.73 -11.01 23.60
N GLY A 33 -11.48 -9.70 23.55
CA GLY A 33 -10.15 -9.13 23.33
C GLY A 33 -9.75 -8.97 21.86
N ASP A 34 -10.60 -9.37 20.91
CA ASP A 34 -10.33 -9.17 19.49
C ASP A 34 -10.41 -7.69 19.07
N TRP A 35 -9.56 -7.34 18.11
CA TRP A 35 -9.55 -6.07 17.40
C TRP A 35 -9.34 -6.30 15.90
N CYS A 36 -9.79 -5.39 15.03
CA CYS A 36 -9.70 -5.57 13.57
C CYS A 36 -8.30 -5.99 13.12
N ASP A 37 -7.26 -5.29 13.54
CA ASP A 37 -5.88 -5.61 13.13
C ASP A 37 -5.42 -6.99 13.62
N THR A 38 -5.80 -7.38 14.84
CA THR A 38 -5.45 -8.69 15.37
C THR A 38 -6.19 -9.83 14.66
N ILE A 39 -7.46 -9.61 14.28
CA ILE A 39 -8.24 -10.56 13.48
C ILE A 39 -7.60 -10.65 12.10
N SER A 40 -7.33 -9.51 11.48
CA SER A 40 -6.71 -9.38 10.16
C SER A 40 -5.39 -10.14 10.07
N ALA A 41 -4.50 -9.93 11.06
CA ALA A 41 -3.20 -10.56 11.11
C ALA A 41 -3.30 -12.08 11.29
N GLN A 42 -4.23 -12.56 12.13
CA GLN A 42 -4.42 -13.99 12.39
C GLN A 42 -5.09 -14.72 11.22
N HIS A 43 -5.91 -14.03 10.43
CA HIS A 43 -6.77 -14.63 9.42
C HIS A 43 -6.40 -14.28 7.98
N ASN A 44 -5.25 -13.64 7.77
CA ASN A 44 -4.75 -13.22 6.45
C ASN A 44 -5.85 -12.51 5.66
N VAL A 45 -6.34 -11.41 6.21
CA VAL A 45 -7.25 -10.46 5.56
C VAL A 45 -6.70 -9.06 5.82
N SER A 46 -6.74 -8.16 4.83
CA SER A 46 -6.32 -6.78 5.08
C SER A 46 -7.34 -6.06 5.98
N THR A 47 -6.87 -5.15 6.83
CA THR A 47 -7.74 -4.35 7.71
C THR A 47 -8.80 -3.59 6.89
N TYR A 48 -8.41 -3.07 5.72
CA TYR A 48 -9.34 -2.46 4.78
C TYR A 48 -10.39 -3.44 4.24
N GLN A 49 -9.99 -4.63 3.78
CA GLN A 49 -10.95 -5.61 3.27
C GLN A 49 -11.95 -5.99 4.36
N LEU A 50 -11.48 -6.22 5.58
CA LEU A 50 -12.33 -6.54 6.72
C LEU A 50 -13.38 -5.45 6.98
N ALA A 51 -12.98 -4.18 6.98
CA ALA A 51 -13.91 -3.06 7.14
C ALA A 51 -14.87 -2.94 5.94
N ALA A 52 -14.37 -3.06 4.71
CA ALA A 52 -15.16 -2.87 3.49
C ALA A 52 -16.29 -3.90 3.33
N VAL A 53 -16.05 -5.16 3.69
CA VAL A 53 -17.05 -6.23 3.56
C VAL A 53 -17.96 -6.36 4.80
N ASN A 54 -17.73 -5.57 5.85
CA ASN A 54 -18.56 -5.51 7.05
C ASN A 54 -18.95 -4.05 7.35
N PRO A 55 -19.94 -3.49 6.64
CA PRO A 55 -20.29 -2.06 6.73
C PRO A 55 -20.80 -1.61 8.11
N ASP A 56 -21.09 -2.56 9.01
CA ASP A 56 -21.48 -2.28 10.39
C ASP A 56 -20.27 -2.00 11.30
N ILE A 57 -19.02 -2.25 10.85
CA ILE A 57 -17.80 -1.91 11.60
C ILE A 57 -17.48 -0.43 11.38
N ASP A 58 -17.12 0.28 12.45
CA ASP A 58 -16.68 1.68 12.33
C ASP A 58 -15.18 1.80 12.01
N ASP A 59 -14.75 2.97 11.51
CA ASP A 59 -13.35 3.20 11.09
C ASP A 59 -12.34 2.98 12.22
N LEU A 60 -12.77 3.13 13.47
CA LEU A 60 -11.95 2.94 14.66
C LEU A 60 -12.01 1.50 15.19
N CYS A 61 -12.75 0.59 14.55
CA CYS A 61 -13.00 -0.79 14.98
C CYS A 61 -13.38 -0.97 16.47
N ASN A 62 -14.03 0.03 17.08
CA ASN A 62 -14.35 -0.01 18.51
C ASN A 62 -15.70 -0.65 18.81
N ASN A 63 -16.48 -0.99 17.78
CA ASN A 63 -17.85 -1.43 17.90
C ASN A 63 -18.04 -2.94 17.69
N LEU A 64 -16.96 -3.73 17.70
CA LEU A 64 -17.04 -5.19 17.62
C LEU A 64 -17.73 -5.79 18.85
N ALA A 65 -18.72 -6.64 18.62
CA ALA A 65 -19.40 -7.38 19.68
C ALA A 65 -18.93 -8.85 19.74
N VAL A 66 -18.64 -9.37 20.93
CA VAL A 66 -18.32 -10.80 21.11
C VAL A 66 -19.48 -11.66 20.60
N GLY A 67 -19.17 -12.66 19.77
CA GLY A 67 -20.16 -13.50 19.09
C GLY A 67 -20.68 -12.93 17.76
N GLN A 68 -20.30 -11.71 17.37
CA GLN A 68 -20.59 -11.16 16.05
C GLN A 68 -19.88 -11.99 14.97
N ASN A 69 -20.59 -12.31 13.88
CA ASN A 69 -20.01 -13.00 12.75
C ASN A 69 -19.57 -11.98 11.69
N LEU A 70 -18.26 -11.93 11.42
CA LEU A 70 -17.64 -11.10 10.41
C LEU A 70 -17.40 -11.89 9.14
N CYS A 71 -17.55 -11.23 8.00
CA CYS A 71 -17.04 -11.70 6.74
C CYS A 71 -15.56 -11.35 6.59
N LEU A 72 -14.71 -12.32 6.25
CA LEU A 72 -13.28 -12.10 6.02
C LEU A 72 -12.95 -11.91 4.54
N GLY A 73 -13.84 -12.29 3.62
CA GLY A 73 -13.61 -12.17 2.19
C GLY A 73 -14.78 -12.72 1.38
N THR A 74 -14.98 -12.17 0.19
CA THR A 74 -16.09 -12.51 -0.70
C THR A 74 -15.59 -13.26 -1.94
N GLU A 75 -16.50 -13.88 -2.68
CA GLU A 75 -16.15 -14.58 -3.91
C GLU A 75 -15.57 -13.62 -4.95
N GLY A 76 -14.31 -13.84 -5.34
CA GLY A 76 -13.59 -13.01 -6.30
C GLY A 76 -12.85 -11.81 -5.71
N GLU A 77 -13.12 -11.45 -4.45
CA GLU A 77 -12.48 -10.35 -3.72
C GLU A 77 -12.03 -10.84 -2.33
N ASP A 78 -10.92 -11.58 -2.32
CA ASP A 78 -10.32 -12.12 -1.09
C ASP A 78 -8.78 -12.08 -1.14
N CYS A 79 -8.20 -11.02 -0.57
CA CYS A 79 -6.75 -10.89 -0.45
C CYS A 79 -6.18 -11.80 0.64
N LYS A 80 -5.50 -12.87 0.23
CA LYS A 80 -4.83 -13.82 1.14
C LYS A 80 -3.34 -13.57 1.33
N SER A 81 -2.73 -12.81 0.43
CA SER A 81 -1.33 -12.38 0.57
C SER A 81 -1.32 -11.05 1.32
N THR A 82 -1.09 -11.11 2.62
CA THR A 82 -1.11 -9.94 3.51
C THR A 82 0.23 -9.72 4.19
N HIS A 83 0.51 -8.47 4.54
CA HIS A 83 1.65 -8.05 5.34
C HIS A 83 1.16 -7.29 6.55
N VAL A 84 1.74 -7.57 7.73
CA VAL A 84 1.48 -6.81 8.95
C VAL A 84 2.56 -5.73 9.03
N VAL A 85 2.16 -4.47 9.05
CA VAL A 85 3.07 -3.33 9.05
C VAL A 85 3.94 -3.34 10.31
N GLU A 86 5.25 -3.32 10.10
CA GLU A 86 6.28 -3.26 11.14
C GLU A 86 6.91 -1.87 11.23
N ALA A 87 7.79 -1.70 12.22
CA ALA A 87 8.55 -0.47 12.36
C ALA A 87 9.49 -0.26 11.14
N ASN A 88 9.42 0.93 10.54
CA ASN A 88 10.17 1.35 9.34
C ASN A 88 9.64 0.83 8.00
N ASP A 89 8.46 0.20 7.98
CA ASP A 89 7.80 -0.06 6.71
C ASP A 89 7.39 1.25 6.02
N SER A 90 7.42 1.20 4.69
CA SER A 90 6.96 2.27 3.81
C SER A 90 6.34 1.63 2.57
N CYS A 91 5.41 2.30 1.90
CA CYS A 91 4.80 1.75 0.69
C CYS A 91 5.85 1.39 -0.37
N GLU A 92 6.86 2.25 -0.58
CA GLU A 92 8.02 2.01 -1.47
C GLU A 92 8.75 0.71 -1.12
N GLY A 93 9.08 0.52 0.17
CA GLY A 93 9.75 -0.69 0.64
C GLY A 93 8.91 -1.94 0.46
N LEU A 94 7.60 -1.84 0.72
CA LEU A 94 6.67 -2.95 0.64
C LEU A 94 6.52 -3.47 -0.80
N TYR A 95 6.15 -2.59 -1.75
CA TYR A 95 6.00 -3.08 -3.13
C TYR A 95 7.35 -3.47 -3.75
N GLY A 96 8.47 -2.91 -3.30
CA GLY A 96 9.81 -3.36 -3.67
C GLY A 96 10.11 -4.77 -3.17
N THR A 97 9.83 -5.04 -1.89
CA THR A 97 10.08 -6.34 -1.24
C THR A 97 9.22 -7.45 -1.83
N TYR A 98 7.94 -7.17 -2.07
CA TYR A 98 6.97 -8.13 -2.61
C TYR A 98 6.93 -8.17 -4.16
N GLY A 99 7.74 -7.36 -4.84
CA GLY A 99 7.79 -7.30 -6.31
C GLY A 99 6.44 -6.90 -6.93
N ILE A 100 5.71 -5.99 -6.29
CA ILE A 100 4.39 -5.52 -6.70
C ILE A 100 4.51 -4.18 -7.43
N ASN A 101 3.56 -3.87 -8.30
CA ASN A 101 3.44 -2.52 -8.85
C ASN A 101 2.79 -1.59 -7.80
N ALA A 102 3.30 -0.36 -7.65
CA ALA A 102 2.72 0.63 -6.73
C ALA A 102 1.21 0.84 -6.95
N THR A 103 0.75 0.89 -8.20
CA THR A 103 -0.68 1.02 -8.54
C THR A 103 -1.50 -0.16 -8.02
N VAL A 104 -0.94 -1.38 -8.07
CA VAL A 104 -1.62 -2.57 -7.53
C VAL A 104 -1.68 -2.50 -6.01
N LEU A 105 -0.60 -2.04 -5.35
CA LEU A 105 -0.60 -1.84 -3.89
C LEU A 105 -1.69 -0.85 -3.47
N TYR A 106 -1.72 0.35 -4.07
CA TYR A 106 -2.71 1.37 -3.72
C TYR A 106 -4.14 0.96 -4.10
N HIS A 107 -4.33 0.26 -5.21
CA HIS A 107 -5.66 -0.28 -5.55
C HIS A 107 -6.12 -1.32 -4.54
N ASN A 108 -5.21 -2.18 -4.08
CA ASN A 108 -5.55 -3.19 -3.10
C ASN A 108 -5.66 -2.65 -1.66
N ASN A 109 -5.21 -1.43 -1.43
CA ASN A 109 -5.25 -0.76 -0.14
C ASN A 109 -5.71 0.70 -0.31
N PRO A 110 -6.98 0.95 -0.70
CA PRO A 110 -7.50 2.29 -0.95
C PRO A 110 -7.54 3.20 0.27
N GLN A 111 -7.36 2.66 1.47
CA GLN A 111 -7.21 3.45 2.69
C GLN A 111 -5.87 4.20 2.74
N LEU A 112 -4.86 3.75 2.00
CA LEU A 112 -3.56 4.42 1.95
C LEU A 112 -3.67 5.72 1.15
N ASP A 113 -3.20 6.81 1.73
CA ASP A 113 -3.08 8.08 1.05
C ASP A 113 -1.94 8.04 0.02
N ALA A 114 -1.95 9.00 -0.90
CA ALA A 114 -0.97 9.04 -1.99
C ALA A 114 0.48 9.28 -1.52
N ALA A 115 0.67 9.80 -0.30
CA ALA A 115 1.97 10.01 0.31
C ALA A 115 2.41 8.83 1.20
N CYS A 116 1.52 7.85 1.43
CA CYS A 116 1.69 6.75 2.38
C CYS A 116 1.98 7.23 3.82
N GLU A 117 1.46 8.38 4.22
CA GLU A 117 1.71 8.97 5.55
C GLU A 117 0.79 8.41 6.63
N ASN A 118 -0.32 7.77 6.23
CA ASN A 118 -1.29 7.17 7.14
C ASN A 118 -1.04 5.69 7.47
N LEU A 119 0.09 5.12 7.03
CA LEU A 119 0.51 3.75 7.35
C LEU A 119 0.91 3.67 8.84
N TYR A 120 0.36 2.72 9.59
CA TYR A 120 0.67 2.55 11.02
C TYR A 120 1.05 1.12 11.39
N ILE A 121 1.87 0.98 12.44
CA ILE A 121 2.35 -0.32 12.92
C ILE A 121 1.17 -1.18 13.37
N GLY A 122 1.14 -2.43 12.90
CA GLY A 122 0.07 -3.39 13.16
C GLY A 122 -1.05 -3.40 12.12
N GLU A 123 -1.15 -2.38 11.26
CA GLU A 123 -2.09 -2.41 10.13
C GLU A 123 -1.77 -3.61 9.23
N VAL A 124 -2.81 -4.28 8.73
CA VAL A 124 -2.63 -5.40 7.81
C VAL A 124 -2.99 -4.98 6.40
N ILE A 125 -2.01 -4.99 5.51
CA ILE A 125 -2.13 -4.55 4.12
C ILE A 125 -2.16 -5.74 3.16
N CYS A 126 -2.89 -5.58 2.05
CA CYS A 126 -2.92 -6.54 0.97
C CYS A 126 -1.70 -6.35 0.05
N VAL A 127 -0.88 -7.39 -0.10
CA VAL A 127 0.35 -7.40 -0.90
C VAL A 127 0.26 -8.36 -2.10
N ALA A 128 -0.95 -8.69 -2.53
CA ALA A 128 -1.15 -9.52 -3.73
C ALA A 128 -0.71 -8.79 -5.02
N ASN A 129 -0.12 -9.53 -5.96
CA ASN A 129 0.31 -9.02 -7.27
C ASN A 129 -0.82 -8.88 -8.30
N SER A 130 -2.08 -9.07 -7.89
CA SER A 130 -3.28 -8.91 -8.71
C SER A 130 -4.31 -8.04 -7.99
N LEU A 131 -5.19 -7.39 -8.76
CA LEU A 131 -6.28 -6.60 -8.20
C LEU A 131 -7.31 -7.54 -7.55
N VAL A 132 -7.48 -7.43 -6.23
CA VAL A 132 -8.32 -8.34 -5.43
C VAL A 132 -9.07 -7.66 -4.29
N ALA A 133 -8.76 -6.39 -3.98
CA ALA A 133 -9.46 -5.71 -2.91
C ALA A 133 -10.90 -5.37 -3.28
N PRO A 134 -11.84 -5.46 -2.31
CA PRO A 134 -13.20 -5.00 -2.51
C PRO A 134 -13.25 -3.51 -2.88
N ALA A 135 -14.29 -3.15 -3.63
CA ALA A 135 -14.62 -1.76 -3.87
C ALA A 135 -14.73 -0.99 -2.54
N PRO A 136 -14.29 0.28 -2.50
CA PRO A 136 -14.39 1.10 -1.31
C PRO A 136 -15.84 1.15 -0.83
N PRO A 137 -16.05 1.08 0.50
CA PRO A 137 -17.38 1.23 1.06
C PRO A 137 -17.93 2.53 0.51
N SER A 138 -19.08 2.44 -0.15
CA SER A 138 -19.71 3.56 -0.84
C SER A 138 -20.31 4.55 0.16
N GLY A 139 -19.53 4.97 1.15
CA GLY A 139 -19.72 6.18 1.92
C GLY A 139 -19.26 7.36 1.07
N THR A 140 -20.04 8.42 1.05
CA THR A 140 -19.84 9.60 0.20
C THR A 140 -18.44 10.19 0.33
N VAL A 141 -17.53 9.84 -0.58
CA VAL A 141 -16.44 10.72 -0.98
C VAL A 141 -16.59 10.90 -2.48
N THR A 142 -17.25 12.00 -2.85
CA THR A 142 -17.10 12.58 -4.19
C THR A 142 -15.66 13.06 -4.31
N VAL A 143 -14.72 12.13 -4.57
CA VAL A 143 -13.42 12.50 -5.10
C VAL A 143 -13.70 13.01 -6.50
N ALA A 144 -13.87 14.33 -6.63
CA ALA A 144 -13.79 14.96 -7.92
C ALA A 144 -12.47 14.51 -8.55
N VAL A 145 -12.57 13.82 -9.68
CA VAL A 145 -11.43 13.54 -10.54
C VAL A 145 -10.71 14.87 -10.73
N PRO A 146 -9.42 15.03 -10.35
CA PRO A 146 -8.71 16.24 -10.72
C PRO A 146 -8.59 16.23 -12.25
N THR A 147 -9.42 17.02 -12.90
CA THR A 147 -9.31 17.34 -14.31
C THR A 147 -7.95 18.03 -14.51
N SER A 148 -6.95 17.26 -14.95
CA SER A 148 -5.66 17.79 -15.37
C SER A 148 -5.89 18.76 -16.54
N THR A 149 -5.96 20.05 -16.22
CA THR A 149 -5.96 21.13 -17.21
C THR A 149 -4.79 22.03 -16.89
N LYS A 150 -3.59 21.60 -17.31
CA LYS A 150 -2.53 22.55 -17.61
C LYS A 150 -1.87 22.15 -18.92
N VAL A 151 -2.44 22.69 -20.00
CA VAL A 151 -1.76 22.87 -21.28
C VAL A 151 -0.50 23.68 -21.02
N ALA A 152 0.67 23.07 -21.24
CA ALA A 152 1.96 23.74 -21.21
C ALA A 152 2.00 24.81 -22.31
N THR A 153 1.98 26.07 -21.91
CA THR A 153 2.28 27.20 -22.79
C THR A 153 3.78 27.46 -22.71
N ILE A 154 4.49 27.14 -23.78
CA ILE A 154 5.89 27.52 -23.98
C ILE A 154 5.96 29.04 -24.19
N SER A 155 6.70 29.75 -23.33
CA SER A 155 7.12 31.12 -23.58
C SER A 155 8.63 31.18 -23.52
N SER A 156 9.22 31.45 -24.70
CA SER A 156 10.63 31.74 -24.91
C SER A 156 11.06 32.93 -24.07
N ILE A 157 12.11 32.77 -23.26
CA ILE A 157 12.89 33.89 -22.72
C ILE A 157 14.38 33.55 -22.80
N VAL A 158 15.02 34.32 -23.67
CA VAL A 158 16.42 34.71 -23.86
C VAL A 158 17.55 34.06 -23.03
N VAL A 159 18.54 33.61 -23.81
CA VAL A 159 19.94 33.35 -23.49
C VAL A 159 20.63 34.59 -22.91
N PRO A 160 21.40 34.49 -21.82
CA PRO A 160 22.55 35.33 -21.60
C PRO A 160 23.85 34.54 -21.77
N THR A 161 24.61 34.97 -22.77
CA THR A 161 26.02 34.68 -22.98
C THR A 161 26.82 35.19 -21.79
N SER A 162 27.65 34.35 -21.17
CA SER A 162 28.72 34.81 -20.29
C SER A 162 30.02 34.11 -20.66
N THR A 163 30.91 34.93 -21.22
CA THR A 163 32.27 34.63 -21.65
C THR A 163 33.20 34.43 -20.46
N GLU A 164 34.17 33.52 -20.64
CA GLU A 164 35.23 33.14 -19.71
C GLU A 164 36.08 34.31 -19.18
N VAL A 165 36.56 34.18 -17.93
CA VAL A 165 37.94 34.56 -17.56
C VAL A 165 38.48 33.58 -16.52
N ALA A 166 39.56 32.91 -16.87
CA ALA A 166 40.38 32.10 -15.97
C ALA A 166 41.18 32.97 -14.99
N THR A 167 41.29 32.56 -13.73
CA THR A 167 42.47 32.86 -12.90
C THR A 167 42.62 31.77 -11.84
N SER A 168 43.74 31.07 -11.92
CA SER A 168 44.28 30.12 -10.94
C SER A 168 44.74 30.84 -9.67
N ILE A 169 44.62 30.19 -8.51
CA ILE A 169 45.62 30.17 -7.41
C ILE A 169 45.32 28.98 -6.50
N ALA A 170 46.41 28.32 -6.10
CA ALA A 170 46.51 27.11 -5.31
C ALA A 170 45.92 27.22 -3.90
N ILE A 171 45.43 26.08 -3.38
CA ILE A 171 45.33 25.87 -1.94
C ILE A 171 45.84 24.48 -1.56
N THR A 172 46.81 24.56 -0.66
CA THR A 172 47.62 23.60 0.04
C THR A 172 46.89 22.37 0.59
N SER A 173 47.58 21.23 0.43
CA SER A 173 47.40 19.94 1.10
C SER A 173 47.16 20.05 2.61
N VAL A 174 46.13 19.37 3.13
CA VAL A 174 46.14 18.81 4.49
C VAL A 174 45.35 17.49 4.50
N ALA A 175 45.83 16.60 5.37
CA ALA A 175 45.75 15.15 5.27
C ALA A 175 44.38 14.50 5.53
N HIS A 176 44.21 13.38 4.83
CA HIS A 176 43.79 12.06 5.30
C HIS A 176 43.48 11.94 6.81
N SER A 177 42.20 11.77 7.14
CA SER A 177 41.78 11.24 8.44
C SER A 177 41.19 9.85 8.24
N THR A 178 41.97 8.85 8.64
CA THR A 178 41.57 7.45 8.80
C THR A 178 40.59 7.32 9.95
N VAL A 179 39.40 6.78 9.67
CA VAL A 179 38.46 6.36 10.71
C VAL A 179 38.83 4.94 11.12
N THR A 180 39.52 4.83 12.25
CA THR A 180 39.87 3.58 12.93
C THR A 180 38.58 2.94 13.45
N SER A 181 38.25 1.77 12.92
CA SER A 181 37.22 0.88 13.47
C SER A 181 37.84 0.07 14.61
N SER A 182 37.40 0.33 15.84
CA SER A 182 37.77 -0.46 17.02
C SER A 182 36.64 -1.44 17.34
N ALA A 183 36.92 -2.71 17.07
CA ALA A 183 36.13 -3.86 17.52
C ALA A 183 36.23 -4.03 19.05
N PRO A 184 35.20 -4.55 19.72
CA PRO A 184 35.35 -5.15 21.03
C PRO A 184 35.71 -6.64 20.90
N ALA A 185 36.80 -7.01 21.56
CA ALA A 185 37.18 -8.39 21.83
C ALA A 185 36.27 -8.98 22.92
N ALA A 186 35.79 -10.21 22.70
CA ALA A 186 35.43 -11.11 23.77
C ALA A 186 35.58 -12.57 23.32
N THR A 187 36.44 -13.26 24.07
CA THR A 187 36.41 -14.69 24.41
C THR A 187 36.64 -15.72 23.31
N GLU A 188 37.88 -16.19 23.29
CA GLU A 188 38.26 -17.54 22.87
C GLU A 188 37.79 -18.55 23.91
N THR A 189 37.13 -19.60 23.42
CA THR A 189 37.14 -20.93 24.04
C THR A 189 37.33 -21.90 22.89
N ASP A 190 38.52 -22.50 22.90
CA ASP A 190 38.87 -23.75 22.27
C ASP A 190 37.91 -24.87 22.72
N ASP A 191 37.53 -25.75 21.80
CA ASP A 191 37.09 -27.14 21.97
C ASP A 191 36.72 -27.61 20.53
N ASP A 192 37.68 -28.12 19.76
CA ASP A 192 38.02 -29.54 19.60
C ASP A 192 36.96 -30.39 18.88
N ASP A 193 37.43 -31.04 17.81
CA ASP A 193 36.95 -32.26 17.17
C ASP A 193 35.58 -32.25 16.42
N ASP A 194 35.64 -32.36 15.09
CA ASP A 194 34.97 -33.46 14.36
C ASP A 194 35.33 -33.44 12.85
N ASP A 195 36.16 -34.42 12.51
CA ASP A 195 36.15 -35.23 11.29
C ASP A 195 36.40 -34.61 9.90
N ASP A 196 37.64 -34.84 9.45
CA ASP A 196 38.03 -35.34 8.14
C ASP A 196 36.89 -35.83 7.22
N VAL A 197 36.67 -35.14 6.09
CA VAL A 197 36.23 -35.79 4.84
C VAL A 197 37.03 -35.29 3.64
N PRO A 198 37.81 -36.16 2.98
CA PRO A 198 38.65 -35.80 1.85
C PRO A 198 37.87 -35.80 0.52
N PHE A 199 38.30 -34.89 -0.34
CA PHE A 199 38.15 -34.82 -1.79
C PHE A 199 37.82 -36.14 -2.52
N CYS A 200 36.82 -36.07 -3.42
CA CYS A 200 36.82 -36.56 -4.81
C CYS A 200 35.73 -35.76 -5.54
N ASP A 201 36.06 -34.75 -6.35
CA ASP A 201 36.22 -34.87 -7.81
C ASP A 201 35.27 -35.89 -8.44
N GLU A 202 34.23 -35.42 -9.13
CA GLU A 202 33.90 -35.79 -10.52
C GLU A 202 32.74 -34.92 -11.07
N LEU A 203 33.07 -34.22 -12.19
CA LEU A 203 32.23 -33.60 -13.24
C LEU A 203 31.71 -32.16 -13.05
#